data_AF-A0A2Z7DFK7-F1
#
_entry.id   AF-A0A2Z7DFK7-F1
#
_cell.length_a   1.000
_cell.length_b   1.000
_cell.length_c   1.000
_cell.angle_alpha   90.00
_cell.angle_beta   90.00
_cell.angle_gamma   90.00
#
_symmetry.space_group_name_H-M   'P 1'
#
loop_
_entity.id
_entity.type
_entity.pdbx_description
1 polymer ?
#
loop_
_entity_poly.entity_id
_entity_poly.type
_entity_poly.pdbx_seq_one_letter_code
_entity_poly.pdbx_strand_id
1 'polypeptide(L)'
;MILVAERVGLIRLRRRATRVCQCGTGLMCRAGRAFASLPVRNWAYVPSWSGFCEFASAELGLCAELVGLLRVCQCGTGLMCRAGRAFASLPVVAWGGEMVKRLTKAHQKMNASRDQFNKAMGQHAEVLARLEELETLRSREQEAAAAQREALEAQVVAEREAHEAEKAAREMLEAELEEIKSQAARDAERLKLEGKEEFLKSPEFDTLLGRKAGGFFKNGFFGCVAQWRANGYPEEEHPASFLDVQQAIAEMPDEDEAQEEEEEGEDEDEGGIGPEATSPSPPLS
;
A
#
# COMPACT_ATOMS: atom_id res chain seq x y z
N MET A 1 30.57 -14.12 9.56
CA MET A 1 30.85 -13.98 11.01
C MET A 1 29.95 -12.90 11.60
N ILE A 2 28.81 -13.28 12.17
CA ILE A 2 28.08 -12.49 13.18
C ILE A 2 27.58 -13.50 14.22
N LEU A 3 27.81 -13.15 15.48
CA LEU A 3 27.76 -14.00 16.67
C LEU A 3 26.34 -14.25 17.20
N VAL A 4 26.09 -15.51 17.56
CA VAL A 4 25.47 -16.06 18.79
C VAL A 4 24.46 -15.18 19.56
N ALA A 5 23.25 -15.73 19.76
CA ALA A 5 22.55 -15.62 21.04
C ALA A 5 21.50 -16.74 21.21
N GLU A 6 21.91 -17.80 21.91
CA GLU A 6 21.07 -18.79 22.56
C GLU A 6 20.20 -18.12 23.66
N ARG A 7 18.91 -18.48 23.74
CA ARG A 7 18.12 -18.22 24.97
C ARG A 7 17.16 -19.36 25.24
N VAL A 8 17.66 -20.31 26.01
CA VAL A 8 16.91 -21.24 26.85
C VAL A 8 16.10 -20.44 27.87
N GLY A 9 14.79 -20.67 27.93
CA GLY A 9 13.87 -19.98 28.83
C GLY A 9 12.89 -20.96 29.48
N LEU A 10 13.22 -21.37 30.71
CA LEU A 10 12.40 -22.14 31.65
C LEU A 10 10.95 -21.64 31.76
N ILE A 11 9.97 -22.56 31.68
CA ILE A 11 8.59 -22.30 32.13
C ILE A 11 8.22 -23.22 33.31
N ARG A 12 8.40 -22.62 34.49
CA ARG A 12 7.61 -22.66 35.74
C ARG A 12 6.78 -23.91 36.08
N LEU A 13 7.21 -24.55 37.19
CA LEU A 13 6.42 -25.41 38.08
C LEU A 13 5.07 -24.79 38.45
N ARG A 14 3.98 -25.53 38.23
CA ARG A 14 2.65 -25.30 38.83
C ARG A 14 2.68 -25.64 40.34
N ARG A 15 2.70 -24.65 41.22
CA ARG A 15 2.27 -24.82 42.62
C ARG A 15 0.74 -24.85 42.67
N ARG A 16 0.18 -26.03 42.94
CA ARG A 16 -1.24 -26.25 43.21
C ARG A 16 -1.53 -25.76 44.64
N ALA A 17 -2.10 -24.56 44.77
CA ALA A 17 -2.60 -24.06 46.05
C ALA A 17 -4.02 -24.61 46.29
N THR A 18 -4.14 -25.62 47.14
CA THR A 18 -5.44 -26.03 47.71
C THR A 18 -5.81 -25.03 48.81
N ARG A 19 -6.73 -24.10 48.52
CA ARG A 19 -7.41 -23.33 49.57
C ARG A 19 -8.41 -24.25 50.27
N VAL A 20 -8.09 -24.61 51.51
CA VAL A 20 -9.04 -25.18 52.46
C VAL A 20 -10.03 -24.08 52.83
N CYS A 21 -11.31 -24.28 52.54
CA CYS A 21 -12.39 -23.46 53.06
C CYS A 21 -12.88 -24.12 54.35
N GLN A 22 -12.63 -23.49 55.50
CA GLN A 22 -13.29 -23.84 56.76
C GLN A 22 -14.68 -23.19 56.76
N CYS A 23 -15.69 -23.92 56.28
CA CYS A 23 -17.06 -23.69 56.70
C CYS A 23 -17.33 -24.58 57.92
N GLY A 24 -17.67 -23.95 59.05
CA GLY A 24 -17.91 -24.57 60.35
C GLY A 24 -19.20 -25.40 60.44
N THR A 25 -19.45 -26.25 59.45
CA THR A 25 -20.49 -27.28 59.48
C THR A 25 -19.87 -28.54 58.88
N GLY A 26 -19.51 -29.50 59.73
CA GLY A 26 -18.78 -30.72 59.36
C GLY A 26 -19.54 -31.64 58.40
N LEU A 27 -19.64 -31.25 57.13
CA LEU A 27 -20.19 -32.03 56.02
C LEU A 27 -19.18 -31.98 54.87
N MET A 28 -18.57 -33.13 54.56
CA MET A 28 -17.70 -33.26 53.40
C MET A 28 -18.52 -33.23 52.11
N CYS A 29 -18.36 -32.18 51.29
CA CYS A 29 -18.79 -32.20 49.89
C CYS A 29 -17.79 -32.98 49.04
N ARG A 30 -18.14 -34.20 48.63
CA ARG A 30 -17.52 -34.85 47.45
C ARG A 30 -18.23 -34.35 46.20
N ALA A 31 -17.57 -33.47 45.44
CA ALA A 31 -17.93 -33.22 44.05
C ALA A 31 -17.00 -34.02 43.13
N GLY A 32 -17.56 -34.71 42.16
CA GLY A 32 -16.80 -35.39 41.10
C GLY A 32 -17.53 -35.28 39.77
N ARG A 33 -17.37 -34.15 39.08
CA ARG A 33 -17.41 -34.08 37.61
C ARG A 33 -16.75 -32.76 37.19
N ALA A 34 -15.67 -32.88 36.42
CA ALA A 34 -14.91 -31.78 35.87
C ALA A 34 -15.54 -31.33 34.55
N PHE A 35 -15.64 -30.01 34.34
CA PHE A 35 -15.63 -29.43 33.00
C PHE A 35 -14.45 -28.46 32.90
N ALA A 36 -13.79 -28.53 31.76
CA ALA A 36 -12.57 -27.84 31.43
C ALA A 36 -12.71 -26.32 31.52
N SER A 37 -11.64 -25.70 31.94
CA SER A 37 -11.42 -24.26 31.99
C SER A 37 -11.35 -23.63 30.58
N LEU A 38 -12.19 -22.63 30.33
CA LEU A 38 -11.98 -21.61 29.30
C LEU A 38 -11.69 -20.26 29.98
N PRO A 39 -10.75 -19.44 29.47
CA PRO A 39 -10.44 -18.12 30.00
C PRO A 39 -11.32 -17.03 29.34
N VAL A 40 -11.17 -15.77 29.77
CA VAL A 40 -11.77 -14.50 29.28
C VAL A 40 -12.90 -14.01 30.21
N ARG A 41 -12.59 -13.12 31.16
CA ARG A 41 -12.57 -11.63 31.06
C ARG A 41 -13.96 -11.05 30.74
N ASN A 42 -14.41 -10.21 31.66
CA ASN A 42 -15.64 -9.40 31.66
C ASN A 42 -16.91 -10.11 32.15
N TRP A 43 -16.97 -10.32 33.47
CA TRP A 43 -18.22 -10.56 34.20
C TRP A 43 -18.59 -9.30 34.97
N ALA A 44 -19.22 -8.36 34.27
CA ALA A 44 -19.85 -7.18 34.88
C ALA A 44 -21.36 -7.20 34.61
N TYR A 45 -22.02 -8.34 34.82
CA TYR A 45 -23.44 -8.41 35.19
C TYR A 45 -23.80 -9.86 35.54
N VAL A 46 -23.56 -10.24 36.78
CA VAL A 46 -24.21 -11.40 37.39
C VAL A 46 -25.29 -10.82 38.29
N PRO A 47 -26.58 -11.00 38.00
CA PRO A 47 -27.61 -10.72 38.99
C PRO A 47 -27.32 -11.62 40.19
N SER A 48 -27.05 -11.00 41.34
CA SER A 48 -26.66 -11.73 42.54
C SER A 48 -27.71 -12.78 42.88
N TRP A 49 -27.27 -14.04 42.98
CA TRP A 49 -28.05 -15.17 43.52
C TRP A 49 -28.52 -14.97 44.97
N SER A 50 -28.21 -13.83 45.61
CA SER A 50 -28.72 -13.46 46.92
C SER A 50 -30.26 -13.28 46.95
N GLY A 51 -30.89 -12.91 45.82
CA GLY A 51 -32.35 -12.78 45.77
C GLY A 51 -33.14 -14.10 45.79
N PHE A 52 -32.49 -15.24 45.47
CA PHE A 52 -33.14 -16.56 45.50
C PHE A 52 -32.91 -17.31 46.82
N CYS A 53 -31.85 -16.97 47.57
CA CYS A 53 -31.62 -17.56 48.90
C CYS A 53 -32.56 -17.00 49.98
N GLU A 54 -33.01 -15.75 49.88
CA GLU A 54 -33.96 -15.20 50.87
C GLU A 54 -35.36 -15.84 50.76
N PHE A 55 -35.76 -16.33 49.58
CA PHE A 55 -37.04 -17.00 49.41
C PHE A 55 -37.04 -18.44 49.96
N ALA A 56 -35.92 -19.15 49.84
CA ALA A 56 -35.78 -20.50 50.40
C ALA A 56 -35.63 -20.48 51.94
N SER A 57 -35.03 -19.42 52.52
CA SER A 57 -34.88 -19.32 53.97
C SER A 57 -36.18 -18.96 54.71
N ALA A 58 -37.10 -18.20 54.09
CA ALA A 58 -38.39 -17.88 54.73
C ALA A 58 -39.35 -19.09 54.76
N GLU A 59 -39.32 -19.97 53.75
CA GLU A 59 -40.13 -21.19 53.75
C GLU A 59 -39.52 -22.31 54.63
N LEU A 60 -38.19 -22.40 54.74
CA LEU A 60 -37.54 -23.31 55.70
C LEU A 60 -37.65 -22.83 57.16
N GLY A 61 -37.82 -21.53 57.40
CA GLY A 61 -38.14 -20.98 58.73
C GLY A 61 -39.54 -21.37 59.24
N LEU A 62 -40.52 -21.51 58.35
CA LEU A 62 -41.85 -22.05 58.68
C LEU A 62 -41.84 -23.57 58.89
N CYS A 63 -40.91 -24.29 58.26
CA CYS A 63 -40.71 -25.72 58.51
C CYS A 63 -40.15 -26.01 59.92
N ALA A 64 -39.38 -25.10 60.52
CA ALA A 64 -38.87 -25.29 61.88
C ALA A 64 -39.94 -25.06 62.97
N GLU A 65 -40.89 -24.16 62.75
CA GLU A 65 -42.00 -23.92 63.70
C GLU A 65 -43.11 -24.98 63.60
N LEU A 66 -43.32 -25.59 62.43
CA LEU A 66 -44.27 -26.70 62.27
C LEU A 66 -43.75 -28.05 62.77
N VAL A 67 -42.44 -28.21 62.97
CA VAL A 67 -41.85 -29.42 63.57
C VAL A 67 -41.91 -29.40 65.11
N GLY A 68 -42.21 -28.25 65.73
CA GLY A 68 -42.33 -28.10 67.19
C GLY A 68 -43.65 -28.58 67.81
N LEU A 69 -44.66 -28.94 67.01
CA LEU A 69 -46.01 -29.32 67.49
C LEU A 69 -46.43 -30.75 67.12
N LEU A 70 -45.49 -31.66 66.84
CA LEU A 70 -45.76 -33.09 66.69
C LEU A 70 -44.99 -33.91 67.74
N ARG A 71 -45.43 -33.87 69.00
CA ARG A 71 -45.16 -34.96 69.93
C ARG A 71 -45.98 -36.18 69.50
N VAL A 72 -45.38 -37.03 68.70
CA VAL A 72 -45.94 -38.32 68.27
C VAL A 72 -46.13 -39.21 69.51
N CYS A 73 -47.39 -39.55 69.79
CA CYS A 73 -47.75 -40.59 70.76
C CYS A 73 -47.50 -41.96 70.11
N GLN A 74 -46.73 -42.83 70.74
CA GLN A 74 -46.51 -44.21 70.30
C GLN A 74 -47.74 -45.07 70.60
N CYS A 75 -48.79 -44.93 69.80
CA CYS A 75 -49.77 -45.99 69.60
C CYS A 75 -49.96 -46.13 68.09
N GLY A 76 -49.64 -47.31 67.54
CA GLY A 76 -49.61 -47.59 66.09
C GLY A 76 -50.96 -47.59 65.36
N THR A 77 -51.93 -46.82 65.84
CA THR A 77 -53.14 -46.44 65.12
C THR A 77 -53.36 -44.96 65.36
N GLY A 78 -53.33 -44.15 64.31
CA GLY A 78 -53.46 -42.69 64.38
C GLY A 78 -54.86 -42.23 64.76
N LEU A 79 -55.29 -42.53 65.99
CA LEU A 79 -56.56 -42.10 66.57
C LEU A 79 -56.28 -41.54 67.97
N MET A 80 -56.61 -40.26 68.17
CA MET A 80 -56.64 -39.67 69.51
C MET A 80 -57.73 -40.35 70.36
N CYS A 81 -57.30 -41.11 71.36
CA CYS A 81 -58.18 -41.73 72.36
C CYS A 81 -58.28 -40.86 73.62
N ARG A 82 -59.33 -40.02 73.70
CA ARG A 82 -60.14 -39.81 74.91
C ARG A 82 -61.43 -39.08 74.53
N ALA A 83 -62.55 -39.80 74.67
CA ALA A 83 -63.94 -39.34 74.58
C ALA A 83 -64.34 -38.63 73.27
N GLY A 84 -65.07 -39.35 72.42
CA GLY A 84 -65.52 -38.88 71.12
C GLY A 84 -66.25 -37.53 71.15
N ARG A 85 -65.61 -36.53 70.54
CA ARG A 85 -66.19 -35.43 69.75
C ARG A 85 -65.03 -34.57 69.25
N ALA A 86 -64.75 -34.65 67.95
CA ALA A 86 -63.83 -33.75 67.29
C ALA A 86 -64.49 -32.36 67.18
N PHE A 87 -64.14 -31.44 68.08
CA PHE A 87 -64.43 -30.03 67.89
C PHE A 87 -63.26 -29.41 67.12
N ALA A 88 -63.42 -29.28 65.80
CA ALA A 88 -62.63 -28.30 65.06
C ALA A 88 -63.15 -26.91 65.44
N SER A 89 -62.31 -26.09 66.05
CA SER A 89 -62.66 -24.70 66.34
C SER A 89 -62.85 -23.95 65.01
N LEU A 90 -64.04 -23.37 64.80
CA LEU A 90 -64.39 -22.53 63.64
C LEU A 90 -63.35 -21.46 63.25
N PRO A 91 -62.61 -20.78 64.17
CA PRO A 91 -61.57 -19.83 63.78
C PRO A 91 -60.36 -20.45 63.05
N VAL A 92 -60.02 -21.73 63.31
CA VAL A 92 -58.92 -22.45 62.62
C VAL A 92 -59.26 -22.70 61.15
N VAL A 93 -60.52 -22.98 60.84
CA VAL A 93 -60.97 -23.25 59.47
C VAL A 93 -61.02 -21.94 58.65
N ALA A 94 -61.40 -20.82 59.27
CA ALA A 94 -61.42 -19.51 58.62
C ALA A 94 -60.00 -18.97 58.32
N TRP A 95 -59.03 -19.19 59.22
CA TRP A 95 -57.64 -18.81 59.01
C TRP A 95 -56.94 -19.63 57.92
N GLY A 96 -57.28 -20.92 57.78
CA GLY A 96 -56.77 -21.78 56.71
C GLY A 96 -57.14 -21.26 55.30
N GLY A 97 -58.35 -20.75 55.11
CA GLY A 97 -58.81 -20.24 53.81
C GLY A 97 -58.07 -18.97 53.34
N GLU A 98 -57.75 -18.05 54.26
CA GLU A 98 -57.02 -16.81 53.94
C GLU A 98 -55.54 -17.08 53.62
N MET A 99 -54.89 -17.99 54.34
CA MET A 99 -53.52 -18.43 54.04
C MET A 99 -53.41 -19.07 52.65
N VAL A 100 -54.37 -19.94 52.30
CA VAL A 100 -54.40 -20.55 50.97
C VAL A 100 -54.54 -19.49 49.89
N LYS A 101 -55.42 -18.48 50.06
CA LYS A 101 -55.54 -17.38 49.09
C LYS A 101 -54.24 -16.58 48.91
N ARG A 102 -53.55 -16.26 50.01
CA ARG A 102 -52.26 -15.54 49.96
C ARG A 102 -51.18 -16.38 49.26
N LEU A 103 -51.11 -17.66 49.59
CA LEU A 103 -50.19 -18.60 48.98
C LEU A 103 -50.47 -18.77 47.48
N THR A 104 -51.73 -18.98 47.09
CA THR A 104 -52.12 -19.08 45.68
C THR A 104 -51.78 -17.80 44.92
N LYS A 105 -52.04 -16.62 45.51
CA LYS A 105 -51.69 -15.33 44.89
C LYS A 105 -50.17 -15.14 44.77
N ALA A 106 -49.39 -15.54 45.77
CA ALA A 106 -47.94 -15.49 45.72
C ALA A 106 -47.39 -16.45 44.64
N HIS A 107 -47.92 -17.66 44.57
CA HIS A 107 -47.55 -18.65 43.57
C HIS A 107 -47.90 -18.21 42.14
N GLN A 108 -49.07 -17.60 41.93
CA GLN A 108 -49.45 -17.00 40.65
C GLN A 108 -48.49 -15.88 40.22
N LYS A 109 -48.11 -14.99 41.14
CA LYS A 109 -47.12 -13.93 40.87
C LYS A 109 -45.75 -14.50 40.54
N MET A 110 -45.30 -15.51 41.27
CA MET A 110 -44.04 -16.21 41.01
C MET A 110 -44.04 -16.86 39.63
N ASN A 111 -45.12 -17.54 39.24
CA ASN A 111 -45.21 -18.16 37.91
C ASN A 111 -45.24 -17.11 36.79
N ALA A 112 -45.98 -16.01 36.97
CA ALA A 112 -45.95 -14.90 36.01
C ALA A 112 -44.55 -14.30 35.83
N SER A 113 -43.81 -14.13 36.93
CA SER A 113 -42.41 -13.68 36.90
C SER A 113 -41.49 -14.69 36.21
N ARG A 114 -41.65 -15.99 36.50
CA ARG A 114 -40.90 -17.07 35.84
C ARG A 114 -41.16 -17.10 34.34
N ASP A 115 -42.40 -16.94 33.91
CA ASP A 115 -42.76 -16.96 32.49
C ASP A 115 -42.18 -15.74 31.77
N GLN A 116 -42.15 -14.56 32.41
CA GLN A 116 -41.46 -13.38 31.90
C GLN A 116 -39.95 -13.59 31.79
N PHE A 117 -39.33 -14.20 32.79
CA PHE A 117 -37.91 -14.55 32.76
C PHE A 117 -37.60 -15.53 31.64
N ASN A 118 -38.39 -16.60 31.48
CA ASN A 118 -38.22 -17.56 30.40
C ASN A 118 -38.35 -16.91 29.02
N LYS A 119 -39.29 -15.98 28.86
CA LYS A 119 -39.42 -15.19 27.62
C LYS A 119 -38.18 -14.33 27.37
N ALA A 120 -37.67 -13.65 28.39
CA ALA A 120 -36.46 -12.84 28.28
C ALA A 120 -35.22 -13.69 27.94
N MET A 121 -35.11 -14.88 28.54
CA MET A 121 -34.05 -15.83 28.22
C MET A 121 -34.13 -16.34 26.78
N GLY A 122 -35.34 -16.59 26.26
CA GLY A 122 -35.54 -16.94 24.85
C GLY A 122 -35.08 -15.83 23.90
N GLN A 123 -35.42 -14.57 24.19
CA GLN A 123 -34.96 -13.42 23.42
C GLN A 123 -33.43 -13.25 23.48
N HIS A 124 -32.83 -13.47 24.65
CA HIS A 124 -31.38 -13.40 24.80
C HIS A 124 -30.68 -14.50 23.99
N ALA A 125 -31.22 -15.73 23.99
CA ALA A 125 -30.69 -16.82 23.17
C ALA A 125 -30.76 -16.50 21.67
N GLU A 126 -31.85 -15.87 21.21
CA GLU A 126 -31.97 -15.41 19.82
C GLU A 126 -30.93 -14.32 19.48
N VAL A 127 -30.73 -13.34 20.37
CA VAL A 127 -29.71 -12.31 20.16
C VAL A 127 -28.31 -12.90 20.11
N LEU A 128 -27.99 -13.87 20.98
CA LEU A 128 -26.70 -14.57 20.94
C LEU A 128 -26.51 -15.33 19.63
N ALA A 129 -27.53 -16.05 19.15
CA ALA A 129 -27.46 -16.75 17.87
C ALA A 129 -27.19 -15.78 16.70
N ARG A 130 -27.85 -14.61 16.68
CA ARG A 130 -27.59 -13.58 15.67
C ARG A 130 -26.20 -12.96 15.77
N LEU A 131 -25.65 -12.82 16.99
CA LEU A 131 -24.28 -12.33 17.18
C LEU A 131 -23.26 -13.32 16.64
N GLU A 132 -23.43 -14.62 16.92
CA GLU A 132 -22.58 -15.67 16.36
C GLU A 132 -22.61 -15.66 14.83
N GLU A 133 -23.79 -15.51 14.21
CA GLU A 133 -23.91 -15.35 12.75
C GLU A 133 -23.13 -14.13 12.24
N LEU A 134 -23.29 -12.96 12.86
CA LEU A 134 -22.58 -11.73 12.46
C LEU A 134 -21.06 -11.85 12.66
N GLU A 135 -20.60 -12.56 13.68
CA GLU A 135 -19.17 -12.81 13.89
C GLU A 135 -18.59 -13.66 12.76
N THR A 136 -19.30 -14.70 12.30
CA THR A 136 -18.86 -15.49 11.14
C THR A 136 -18.89 -14.71 9.82
N LEU A 137 -19.84 -13.80 9.66
CA LEU A 137 -19.88 -12.92 8.49
C LEU A 137 -18.71 -11.93 8.52
N ARG A 138 -18.43 -11.33 9.68
CA ARG A 138 -17.29 -10.44 9.86
C ARG A 138 -15.97 -11.15 9.58
N SER A 139 -15.78 -12.39 10.05
CA SER A 139 -14.54 -13.12 9.78
C SER A 139 -14.36 -13.37 8.28
N ARG A 140 -15.42 -13.74 7.57
CA ARG A 140 -15.40 -13.92 6.10
C ARG A 140 -15.11 -12.63 5.35
N GLU A 141 -15.71 -11.51 5.76
CA GLU A 141 -15.44 -10.20 5.17
C GLU A 141 -14.00 -9.76 5.41
N GLN A 142 -13.47 -10.01 6.62
CA GLN A 142 -12.07 -9.71 6.93
C GLN A 142 -11.10 -10.56 6.10
N GLU A 143 -11.38 -11.85 5.94
CA GLU A 143 -10.59 -12.74 5.08
C GLU A 143 -10.65 -12.31 3.61
N ALA A 144 -11.83 -11.96 3.09
CA ALA A 144 -11.98 -11.46 1.73
C ALA A 144 -11.25 -10.12 1.52
N ALA A 145 -11.34 -9.20 2.46
CA ALA A 145 -10.64 -7.93 2.41
C ALA A 145 -9.12 -8.11 2.52
N ALA A 146 -8.64 -9.04 3.34
CA ALA A 146 -7.23 -9.39 3.43
C ALA A 146 -6.72 -9.99 2.11
N ALA A 147 -7.47 -10.93 1.52
CA ALA A 147 -7.12 -11.50 0.22
C ALA A 147 -7.09 -10.44 -0.91
N GLN A 148 -8.03 -9.49 -0.90
CA GLN A 148 -8.00 -8.36 -1.86
C GLN A 148 -6.80 -7.46 -1.66
N ARG A 149 -6.43 -7.14 -0.42
CA ARG A 149 -5.23 -6.36 -0.12
C ARG A 149 -3.97 -7.08 -0.56
N GLU A 150 -3.84 -8.36 -0.24
CA GLU A 150 -2.70 -9.18 -0.67
C GLU A 150 -2.60 -9.25 -2.21
N ALA A 151 -3.73 -9.41 -2.91
CA ALA A 151 -3.76 -9.40 -4.37
C ALA A 151 -3.33 -8.04 -4.97
N LEU A 152 -3.79 -6.92 -4.39
CA LEU A 152 -3.39 -5.58 -4.82
C LEU A 152 -1.92 -5.29 -4.49
N GLU A 153 -1.42 -5.74 -3.34
CA GLU A 153 -0.01 -5.63 -2.98
C GLU A 153 0.86 -6.43 -3.95
N ALA A 154 0.47 -7.65 -4.30
CA ALA A 154 1.15 -8.45 -5.32
C ALA A 154 1.13 -7.77 -6.70
N GLN A 155 0.01 -7.17 -7.09
CA GLN A 155 -0.09 -6.40 -8.34
C GLN A 155 0.86 -5.20 -8.31
N VAL A 156 0.89 -4.44 -7.22
CA VAL A 156 1.78 -3.27 -7.09
C VAL A 156 3.25 -3.67 -7.14
N VAL A 157 3.63 -4.83 -6.57
CA VAL A 157 5.00 -5.35 -6.68
C VAL A 157 5.32 -5.72 -8.14
N ALA A 158 4.44 -6.45 -8.82
CA ALA A 158 4.64 -6.83 -10.22
C ALA A 158 4.75 -5.60 -11.14
N GLU A 159 3.92 -4.58 -10.93
CA GLU A 159 3.97 -3.31 -11.68
C GLU A 159 5.27 -2.54 -11.42
N ARG A 160 5.77 -2.53 -10.18
CA ARG A 160 7.08 -1.91 -9.87
C ARG A 160 8.23 -2.61 -10.57
N GLU A 161 8.25 -3.94 -10.55
CA GLU A 161 9.27 -4.74 -11.24
C GLU A 161 9.20 -4.53 -12.76
N ALA A 162 8.00 -4.49 -13.34
CA ALA A 162 7.80 -4.20 -14.76
C ALA A 162 8.29 -2.78 -15.13
N HIS A 163 7.96 -1.77 -14.32
CA HIS A 163 8.43 -0.40 -14.52
C HIS A 163 9.95 -0.29 -14.38
N GLU A 164 10.58 -1.01 -13.45
CA GLU A 164 12.04 -1.05 -13.32
C GLU A 164 12.70 -1.70 -14.55
N ALA A 165 12.12 -2.79 -15.07
CA ALA A 165 12.59 -3.41 -16.30
C ALA A 165 12.40 -2.51 -17.53
N GLU A 166 11.28 -1.80 -17.63
CA GLU A 166 11.03 -0.81 -18.68
C GLU A 166 12.05 0.34 -18.62
N LYS A 167 12.29 0.86 -17.42
CA LYS A 167 13.29 1.91 -17.21
C LYS A 167 14.69 1.44 -17.65
N ALA A 168 15.10 0.23 -17.28
CA ALA A 168 16.38 -0.33 -17.69
C ALA A 168 16.46 -0.52 -19.22
N ALA A 169 15.38 -1.00 -19.86
CA ALA A 169 15.32 -1.13 -21.31
C ALA A 169 15.42 0.23 -22.02
N ARG A 170 14.77 1.25 -21.47
CA ARG A 170 14.85 2.62 -21.98
C ARG A 170 16.26 3.19 -21.85
N GLU A 171 16.94 2.99 -20.73
CA GLU A 171 18.33 3.43 -20.54
C GLU A 171 19.28 2.76 -21.55
N MET A 172 19.07 1.48 -21.89
CA MET A 172 19.84 0.82 -22.94
C MET A 172 19.59 1.43 -24.32
N LEU A 173 18.33 1.67 -24.68
CA LEU A 173 18.00 2.30 -25.97
C LEU A 173 18.54 3.74 -26.06
N GLU A 174 18.50 4.50 -24.97
CA GLU A 174 19.08 5.84 -24.92
C GLU A 174 20.61 5.79 -25.12
N ALA A 175 21.30 4.80 -24.54
CA ALA A 175 22.73 4.59 -24.76
C ALA A 175 23.04 4.20 -26.23
N GLU A 176 22.27 3.29 -26.82
CA GLU A 176 22.41 2.91 -28.25
C GLU A 176 22.19 4.12 -29.17
N LEU A 177 21.19 4.96 -28.88
CA LEU A 177 20.94 6.18 -29.65
C LEU A 177 22.12 7.15 -29.56
N GLU A 178 22.74 7.29 -28.39
CA GLU A 178 23.91 8.15 -28.23
C GLU A 178 25.13 7.60 -28.99
N GLU A 179 25.33 6.28 -28.98
CA GLU A 179 26.36 5.64 -29.79
C GLU A 179 26.14 5.88 -31.29
N ILE A 180 24.91 5.67 -31.78
CA ILE A 180 24.53 5.89 -33.18
C ILE A 180 24.73 7.35 -33.57
N LYS A 181 24.34 8.32 -32.73
CA LYS A 181 24.58 9.74 -32.96
C LYS A 181 26.08 10.04 -33.06
N SER A 182 26.89 9.52 -32.14
CA SER A 182 28.34 9.70 -32.17
C SER A 182 28.98 9.11 -33.44
N GLN A 183 28.46 7.97 -33.90
CA GLN A 183 28.90 7.30 -35.11
C GLN A 183 28.54 8.10 -36.35
N ALA A 184 27.29 8.58 -36.43
CA ALA A 184 26.83 9.44 -37.52
C ALA A 184 27.65 10.74 -37.61
N ALA A 185 27.98 11.37 -36.49
CA ALA A 185 28.84 12.56 -36.47
C ALA A 185 30.26 12.26 -36.99
N ARG A 186 30.87 11.14 -36.55
CA ARG A 186 32.18 10.70 -37.05
C ARG A 186 32.16 10.35 -38.53
N ASP A 187 31.08 9.73 -39.01
CA ASP A 187 30.91 9.39 -40.41
C ASP A 187 30.72 10.64 -41.28
N ALA A 188 29.97 11.63 -40.81
CA ALA A 188 29.81 12.91 -41.50
C ALA A 188 31.16 13.64 -41.63
N GLU A 189 31.94 13.73 -40.55
CA GLU A 189 33.28 14.34 -40.60
C GLU A 189 34.24 13.59 -41.53
N ARG A 190 34.22 12.25 -41.50
CA ARG A 190 35.02 11.45 -42.44
C ARG A 190 34.62 11.72 -43.89
N LEU A 191 33.31 11.74 -44.19
CA LEU A 191 32.82 11.99 -45.55
C LEU A 191 33.14 13.41 -46.02
N LYS A 192 33.14 14.42 -45.14
CA LYS A 192 33.60 15.78 -45.48
C LYS A 192 35.08 15.78 -45.89
N LEU A 193 35.93 15.08 -45.14
CA LEU A 193 37.36 14.99 -45.45
C LEU A 193 37.61 14.18 -46.73
N GLU A 194 36.94 13.04 -46.88
CA GLU A 194 37.00 12.21 -48.09
C GLU A 194 36.55 13.00 -49.32
N GLY A 195 35.43 13.72 -49.25
CA GLY A 195 34.95 14.57 -50.36
C GLY A 195 35.92 15.69 -50.74
N LYS A 196 36.54 16.35 -49.76
CA LYS A 196 37.59 17.36 -50.03
C LYS A 196 38.83 16.74 -50.66
N GLU A 197 39.27 15.59 -50.17
CA GLU A 197 40.41 14.87 -50.73
C GLU A 197 40.14 14.37 -52.16
N GLU A 198 38.94 13.84 -52.40
CA GLU A 198 38.49 13.41 -53.73
C GLU A 198 38.39 14.59 -54.70
N PHE A 199 37.87 15.74 -54.26
CA PHE A 199 37.83 16.95 -55.08
C PHE A 199 39.24 17.43 -55.43
N LEU A 200 40.17 17.47 -54.47
CA LEU A 200 41.57 17.87 -54.72
C LEU A 200 42.30 16.90 -55.67
N LYS A 201 41.90 15.62 -55.69
CA LYS A 201 42.43 14.62 -56.63
C LYS A 201 41.70 14.60 -57.98
N SER A 202 40.60 15.32 -58.10
CA SER A 202 39.80 15.34 -59.33
C SER A 202 40.45 16.20 -60.42
N PRO A 203 40.32 15.83 -61.70
CA PRO A 203 40.82 16.65 -62.80
C PRO A 203 40.05 17.99 -62.92
N GLU A 204 38.89 18.11 -62.29
CA GLU A 204 38.11 19.36 -62.22
C GLU A 204 38.88 20.42 -61.44
N PHE A 205 39.54 20.04 -60.34
CA PHE A 205 40.41 20.94 -59.56
C PHE A 205 41.61 21.41 -60.38
N ASP A 206 42.30 20.52 -61.10
CA ASP A 206 43.42 20.89 -61.99
C ASP A 206 42.98 21.85 -63.10
N THR A 207 41.79 21.61 -63.66
CA THR A 207 41.19 22.47 -64.69
C THR A 207 40.88 23.87 -64.13
N LEU A 208 40.35 23.94 -62.91
CA LEU A 208 40.03 25.19 -62.23
C LEU A 208 41.30 25.98 -61.87
N LEU A 209 42.34 25.31 -61.34
CA LEU A 209 43.65 25.91 -61.09
C LEU A 209 44.30 26.42 -62.37
N GLY A 210 44.28 25.63 -63.45
CA GLY A 210 44.81 26.03 -64.75
C GLY A 210 44.11 27.26 -65.31
N ARG A 211 42.78 27.34 -65.15
CA ARG A 211 41.99 28.51 -65.53
C ARG A 211 42.40 29.75 -64.72
N LYS A 212 42.44 29.65 -63.38
CA LYS A 212 42.77 30.78 -62.49
C LYS A 212 44.21 31.27 -62.69
N ALA A 213 45.18 30.36 -62.76
CA ALA A 213 46.58 30.71 -63.00
C ALA A 213 46.81 31.33 -64.39
N GLY A 214 46.09 30.83 -65.41
CA GLY A 214 46.08 31.42 -66.76
C GLY A 214 45.61 32.87 -66.75
N GLY A 215 44.51 33.16 -66.06
CA GLY A 215 43.99 34.52 -65.90
C GLY A 215 44.96 35.47 -65.21
N PHE A 216 45.55 35.07 -64.06
CA PHE A 216 46.58 35.87 -63.38
C PHE A 216 47.79 36.16 -64.29
N PHE A 217 48.29 35.15 -65.00
CA PHE A 217 49.44 35.30 -65.88
C PHE A 217 49.11 36.21 -67.06
N LYS A 218 47.92 36.06 -67.67
CA LYS A 218 47.41 36.94 -68.72
C LYS A 218 47.33 38.39 -68.24
N ASN A 219 46.69 38.64 -67.10
CA ASN A 219 46.53 39.97 -66.51
C ASN A 219 47.88 40.61 -66.17
N GLY A 220 48.79 39.86 -65.53
CA GLY A 220 50.12 40.34 -65.18
C GLY A 220 51.00 40.66 -66.39
N PHE A 221 50.96 39.80 -67.41
CA PHE A 221 51.68 40.02 -68.67
C PHE A 221 51.21 41.30 -69.37
N PHE A 222 49.90 41.46 -69.57
CA PHE A 222 49.36 42.65 -70.22
C PHE A 222 49.54 43.92 -69.38
N GLY A 223 49.54 43.82 -68.04
CA GLY A 223 49.92 44.91 -67.16
C GLY A 223 51.37 45.37 -67.36
N CYS A 224 52.32 44.44 -67.48
CA CYS A 224 53.73 44.74 -67.78
C CYS A 224 53.89 45.38 -69.17
N VAL A 225 53.23 44.84 -70.19
CA VAL A 225 53.22 45.41 -71.55
C VAL A 225 52.67 46.83 -71.55
N ALA A 226 51.58 47.10 -70.82
CA ALA A 226 51.03 48.43 -70.68
C ALA A 226 52.03 49.41 -70.03
N GLN A 227 52.79 48.94 -69.03
CA GLN A 227 53.84 49.74 -68.40
C GLN A 227 54.99 50.09 -69.36
N TRP A 228 55.45 49.14 -70.19
CA TRP A 228 56.46 49.43 -71.22
C TRP A 228 55.97 50.45 -72.23
N ARG A 229 54.70 50.34 -72.68
CA ARG A 229 54.08 51.34 -73.55
C ARG A 229 54.03 52.72 -72.89
N ALA A 230 53.71 52.79 -71.59
CA ALA A 230 53.72 54.04 -70.83
C ALA A 230 55.12 54.68 -70.72
N ASN A 231 56.19 53.87 -70.76
CA ASN A 231 57.57 54.33 -70.76
C ASN A 231 58.11 54.69 -72.17
N GLY A 232 57.25 54.71 -73.20
CA GLY A 232 57.63 55.09 -74.56
C GLY A 232 58.20 53.96 -75.42
N TYR A 233 57.93 52.69 -75.06
CA TYR A 233 58.34 51.54 -75.87
C TYR A 233 57.51 51.46 -77.18
N PRO A 234 58.15 51.46 -78.37
CA PRO A 234 57.46 51.39 -79.66
C PRO A 234 57.15 49.95 -80.09
N GLU A 235 55.92 49.71 -80.53
CA GLU A 235 55.42 48.36 -80.89
C GLU A 235 55.98 47.82 -82.22
N GLU A 236 56.56 48.71 -83.05
CA GLU A 236 57.11 48.40 -84.38
C GLU A 236 58.45 47.65 -84.35
N GLU A 237 59.14 47.57 -83.19
CA GLU A 237 60.39 46.84 -83.00
C GLU A 237 60.21 45.42 -82.44
N HIS A 238 58.96 44.96 -82.25
CA HIS A 238 58.72 43.61 -81.74
C HIS A 238 59.13 42.54 -82.76
N PRO A 239 59.97 41.56 -82.37
CA PRO A 239 60.19 40.39 -83.21
C PRO A 239 58.86 39.67 -83.45
N ALA A 240 58.66 39.09 -84.64
CA ALA A 240 57.41 38.40 -85.00
C ALA A 240 56.97 37.35 -83.95
N SER A 241 57.94 36.68 -83.32
CA SER A 241 57.70 35.72 -82.24
C SER A 241 57.04 36.31 -80.99
N PHE A 242 57.15 37.62 -80.75
CA PHE A 242 56.50 38.29 -79.62
C PHE A 242 55.00 38.49 -79.84
N LEU A 243 54.57 38.76 -81.07
CA LEU A 243 53.14 38.88 -81.41
C LEU A 243 52.43 37.53 -81.29
N ASP A 244 53.09 36.45 -81.74
CA ASP A 244 52.59 35.07 -81.56
C ASP A 244 52.41 34.74 -80.07
N VAL A 245 53.33 35.20 -79.21
CA VAL A 245 53.23 35.04 -77.75
C VAL A 245 52.10 35.89 -77.16
N GLN A 246 51.94 37.15 -77.59
CA GLN A 246 50.82 37.98 -77.12
C GLN A 246 49.46 37.35 -77.47
N GLN A 247 49.33 36.79 -78.68
CA GLN A 247 48.09 36.15 -79.11
C GLN A 247 47.83 34.85 -78.33
N ALA A 248 48.84 34.00 -78.15
CA ALA A 248 48.70 32.80 -77.33
C ALA A 248 48.31 33.12 -75.88
N ILE A 249 48.82 34.22 -75.32
CA ILE A 249 48.47 34.71 -73.98
C ILE A 249 47.06 35.33 -73.97
N ALA A 250 46.64 36.02 -75.04
CA ALA A 250 45.28 36.57 -75.16
C ALA A 250 44.19 35.48 -75.22
N GLU A 251 44.52 34.31 -75.81
CA GLU A 251 43.63 33.14 -75.91
C GLU A 251 43.50 32.34 -74.61
N MET A 252 44.33 32.60 -73.60
CA MET A 252 44.16 32.00 -72.27
C MET A 252 42.87 32.51 -71.60
N PRO A 253 42.22 31.68 -70.76
CA PRO A 253 41.02 32.09 -70.05
C PRO A 253 41.29 33.28 -69.13
N ASP A 254 40.33 34.19 -69.04
CA ASP A 254 40.35 35.30 -68.08
C ASP A 254 40.09 34.78 -66.65
N GLU A 255 40.45 35.59 -65.65
CA GLU A 255 40.03 35.30 -64.28
C GLU A 255 38.51 35.43 -64.19
N ASP A 256 37.81 34.31 -63.98
CA ASP A 256 36.39 34.34 -63.64
C ASP A 256 36.24 34.88 -62.21
N GLU A 257 35.45 35.96 -62.01
CA GLU A 257 34.98 36.43 -60.69
C GLU A 257 33.90 35.49 -60.11
N ALA A 258 34.20 34.18 -60.05
CA ALA A 258 33.36 33.26 -59.31
C ALA A 258 33.55 33.58 -57.82
N GLN A 259 32.48 34.10 -57.21
CA GLN A 259 32.38 34.38 -55.78
C GLN A 259 33.03 33.25 -54.97
N GLU A 260 33.96 33.62 -54.11
CA GLU A 260 34.41 32.80 -53.01
C GLU A 260 33.20 32.62 -52.08
N GLU A 261 32.34 31.64 -52.37
CA GLU A 261 31.37 31.16 -51.39
C GLU A 261 32.19 30.42 -50.32
N GLU A 262 32.68 31.18 -49.34
CA GLU A 262 32.99 30.65 -48.03
C GLU A 262 31.69 30.06 -47.47
N GLU A 263 31.54 28.73 -47.55
CA GLU A 263 30.59 28.03 -46.68
C GLU A 263 31.10 28.17 -45.24
N GLU A 264 30.70 29.26 -44.60
CA GLU A 264 30.69 29.39 -43.14
C GLU A 264 29.75 28.33 -42.58
N GLY A 265 30.33 27.20 -42.18
CA GLY A 265 29.72 26.31 -41.22
C GLY A 265 29.79 26.95 -39.84
N GLU A 266 28.89 27.89 -39.55
CA GLU A 266 28.61 28.33 -38.18
C GLU A 266 27.73 27.28 -37.50
N ASP A 267 28.38 26.40 -36.75
CA ASP A 267 27.75 25.69 -35.64
C ASP A 267 27.42 26.74 -34.55
N GLU A 268 26.24 27.36 -34.61
CA GLU A 268 25.68 28.06 -33.46
C GLU A 268 25.14 27.03 -32.45
N ASP A 269 26.04 26.62 -31.55
CA ASP A 269 25.70 26.20 -30.19
C ASP A 269 25.16 27.41 -29.42
N GLU A 270 23.83 27.56 -29.35
CA GLU A 270 23.18 28.32 -28.26
C GLU A 270 21.81 27.72 -27.93
N GLY A 271 21.74 27.06 -26.78
CA GLY A 271 20.51 26.56 -26.20
C GLY A 271 20.65 26.16 -24.73
N GLY A 272 21.51 26.86 -23.97
CA GLY A 272 21.60 26.71 -22.52
C GLY A 272 20.30 27.10 -21.85
N ILE A 273 19.50 26.10 -21.46
CA ILE A 273 18.33 26.30 -20.60
C ILE A 273 18.85 26.62 -19.19
N GLY A 274 18.98 27.91 -18.89
CA GLY A 274 19.15 28.40 -17.52
C GLY A 274 17.85 28.20 -16.71
N PRO A 275 17.92 27.77 -15.44
CA PRO A 275 16.72 27.56 -14.63
C PRO A 275 16.14 28.90 -14.18
N GLU A 276 15.00 29.29 -14.76
CA GLU A 276 14.19 30.39 -14.24
C GLU A 276 13.50 29.95 -12.95
N ALA A 277 13.93 30.56 -11.85
CA ALA A 277 13.37 30.39 -10.52
C ALA A 277 11.90 30.85 -10.50
N THR A 278 10.96 29.91 -10.54
CA THR A 278 9.57 30.17 -10.17
C THR A 278 9.49 30.28 -8.65
N SER A 279 9.47 31.52 -8.13
CA SER A 279 9.04 31.80 -6.76
C SER A 279 7.53 32.10 -6.76
N PRO A 280 6.75 31.56 -5.81
CA PRO A 280 5.29 31.56 -5.88
C PRO A 280 4.68 32.89 -5.44
N SER A 281 3.64 33.34 -6.14
CA SER A 281 2.84 34.51 -5.75
C SER A 281 1.98 34.22 -4.51
N PRO A 282 1.74 35.21 -3.62
CA PRO A 282 0.81 35.08 -2.50
C PRO A 282 -0.66 35.33 -2.94
N PRO A 283 -1.66 34.79 -2.22
CA PRO A 283 -3.06 35.02 -2.55
C PRO A 283 -3.53 36.40 -2.07
N LEU A 284 -4.26 37.10 -2.93
CA LEU A 284 -5.08 38.26 -2.57
C LEU A 284 -6.56 37.93 -2.83
N SER A 285 -7.36 38.06 -1.78
CA SER A 285 -8.82 37.92 -1.64
C SER A 285 -9.35 36.51 -1.32
#